data_AF-A0A7K8MTT6-F1
#
_entry.id   AF-A0A7K8MTT6-F1
#
_cell.length_a   1.000
_cell.length_b   1.000
_cell.length_c   1.000
_cell.angle_alpha   90.00
_cell.angle_beta   90.00
_cell.angle_gamma   90.00
#
_symmetry.space_group_name_H-M   'P 1'
#
loop_
_entity.id
_entity.type
_entity.pdbx_description
1 polymer ?
#
loop_
_entity_poly.entity_id
_entity_poly.type
_entity_poly.pdbx_seq_one_letter_code
_entity_poly.pdbx_strand_id
1 'polypeptide(L)' 'MLRPSPTALVALMRAAGGGRRCRDPSRWRERVRSLCSAGPPRPVIAAKEPFPVELKAGKTYGWCACGHNKRQ' A
#
# COMPACT_ATOMS: atom_id res chain seq x y z
N MET A 1 34.61 29.13 32.36
CA MET A 1 33.21 28.80 32.06
C MET A 1 32.91 29.23 30.62
N LEU A 2 33.23 28.40 29.62
CA LEU A 2 33.03 28.77 28.21
C LEU A 2 31.55 28.57 27.85
N ARG A 3 30.79 29.67 27.72
CA ARG A 3 29.37 29.60 27.36
C ARG A 3 29.27 29.42 25.83
N PRO A 4 28.63 28.35 25.33
CA PRO A 4 28.47 28.16 23.90
C PRO A 4 27.65 29.29 23.29
N SER A 5 27.98 29.68 22.06
CA SER A 5 27.28 30.73 21.34
C SER A 5 25.83 30.33 21.05
N PRO A 6 24.90 31.29 20.89
CA PRO A 6 23.51 31.00 20.56
C PRO A 6 23.36 30.14 19.30
N THR A 7 24.23 30.35 18.32
CA THR A 7 24.29 29.56 17.08
C THR A 7 24.68 28.11 17.33
N ALA A 8 25.61 27.86 18.27
CA ALA A 8 25.99 26.51 18.67
C ALA A 8 24.84 25.77 19.37
N LEU A 9 24.06 26.47 20.19
CA LEU A 9 22.85 25.91 20.81
C LEU A 9 21.77 25.58 19.77
N VAL A 10 21.52 26.47 18.81
CA VAL A 10 20.54 26.22 17.73
C VAL A 10 20.98 25.07 16.81
N ALA A 11 22.28 24.96 16.51
CA ALA A 11 22.83 23.84 15.74
C ALA A 11 22.67 22.50 16.46
N LEU A 12 22.92 22.45 17.78
CA LEU A 12 22.70 21.25 18.60
C LEU A 12 21.22 20.82 18.62
N MET A 13 20.29 21.77 18.73
CA MET A 13 18.86 21.44 18.70
C MET A 13 18.38 20.94 17.32
N ARG A 14 18.94 21.45 16.23
CA ARG A 14 18.64 20.97 14.87
C ARG A 14 19.23 19.59 14.57
N ALA A 15 20.38 19.26 15.14
CA ALA A 15 20.96 17.91 15.03
C ALA A 15 20.14 16.85 15.79
N ALA A 16 19.43 17.25 16.86
CA ALA A 16 18.58 16.36 17.65
C ALA A 16 17.17 16.15 17.06
N GLY A 17 16.66 17.11 16.28
CA GLY A 17 15.28 17.12 15.81
C GLY A 17 15.12 16.83 14.32
N GLY A 18 15.19 15.56 13.91
CA GLY A 18 14.87 15.24 12.51
C GLY A 18 15.28 13.88 12.01
N GLY A 19 15.24 12.84 12.84
CA GLY A 19 15.32 11.48 12.35
C GLY A 19 14.18 11.23 11.37
N ARG A 20 14.49 11.12 10.07
CA ARG A 20 13.59 10.53 9.09
C ARG A 20 13.12 9.22 9.70
N ARG A 21 11.84 9.11 10.03
CA ARG A 21 11.21 7.85 10.43
C ARG A 21 11.30 6.92 9.24
N CYS A 22 12.44 6.27 9.05
CA CYS A 22 12.54 5.06 8.26
C CYS A 22 11.49 4.13 8.88
N ARG A 23 10.38 3.96 8.17
CA ARG A 23 9.27 3.13 8.59
C ARG A 23 9.86 1.76 8.93
N ASP A 24 9.78 1.37 10.19
CA ASP A 24 10.35 0.12 10.68
C ASP A 24 9.90 -1.05 9.76
N PRO A 25 10.82 -1.72 9.04
CA PRO A 25 10.48 -2.80 8.14
C PRO A 25 9.82 -4.00 8.85
N SER A 26 10.05 -4.15 10.15
CA SER A 26 9.43 -5.22 10.95
C SER A 26 7.93 -4.99 11.15
N ARG A 27 7.50 -3.73 11.33
CA ARG A 27 6.08 -3.34 11.43
C ARG A 27 5.31 -3.56 10.12
N TRP A 28 6.00 -3.50 8.97
CA TRP A 28 5.43 -3.96 7.70
C TRP A 28 5.24 -5.48 7.70
N ARG A 29 6.26 -6.23 8.15
CA ARG A 29 6.23 -7.70 8.17
C ARG A 29 5.10 -8.25 9.04
N GLU A 30 4.88 -7.68 10.22
CA GLU A 30 3.78 -8.07 11.12
C GLU A 30 2.41 -7.75 10.54
N ARG A 31 2.23 -6.54 9.97
CA ARG A 31 0.98 -6.14 9.32
C ARG A 31 0.66 -6.97 8.07
N VAL A 32 1.65 -7.29 7.24
CA VAL A 32 1.48 -8.15 6.05
C VAL A 32 1.11 -9.56 6.46
N ARG A 33 1.78 -10.12 7.49
CA ARG A 33 1.47 -11.47 7.99
C ARG A 33 0.02 -11.58 8.50
N SER A 34 -0.51 -10.53 9.11
CA SER A 34 -1.91 -10.47 9.54
C SER A 34 -2.92 -10.36 8.39
N LEU A 35 -2.53 -9.78 7.24
CA LEU A 35 -3.41 -9.59 6.09
C LEU A 35 -3.41 -10.79 5.13
N CYS A 36 -2.38 -11.64 5.19
CA CYS A 36 -2.22 -12.81 4.30
C CYS A 36 -2.80 -14.12 4.86
N SER A 37 -3.39 -14.13 6.06
CA SER A 37 -3.85 -15.38 6.71
C SER A 37 -5.15 -15.95 6.16
N ALA A 38 -5.90 -15.18 5.38
CA ALA A 38 -7.08 -15.65 4.68
C ALA A 38 -6.80 -15.61 3.17
N GLY A 39 -6.83 -16.78 2.52
CA GLY A 39 -6.79 -16.85 1.06
C GLY A 39 -7.99 -16.13 0.44
N PRO A 40 -7.90 -15.74 -0.85
CA PRO A 40 -9.03 -15.11 -1.52
C PRO A 40 -10.25 -16.06 -1.47
N PRO A 41 -11.47 -15.51 -1.35
CA PRO A 41 -12.68 -16.31 -1.38
C PRO A 41 -12.74 -17.12 -2.68
N ARG A 42 -13.38 -18.29 -2.61
CA ARG A 42 -13.57 -19.13 -3.81
C ARG A 42 -14.38 -18.35 -4.84
N PRO A 43 -13.97 -18.33 -6.12
CA PRO A 43 -14.72 -17.66 -7.17
C PRO A 43 -16.08 -18.36 -7.37
N VAL A 44 -17.08 -17.57 -7.77
CA VAL A 44 -18.43 -18.07 -8.09
C VAL A 44 -18.71 -17.98 -9.59
N ILE A 45 -19.58 -18.85 -10.09
CA ILE A 45 -19.99 -18.83 -11.51
C ILE A 45 -20.94 -17.64 -11.71
N ALA A 46 -20.48 -16.58 -12.37
CA ALA A 46 -21.27 -15.38 -12.66
C ALA A 46 -22.37 -15.64 -13.70
N ALA A 47 -22.04 -16.34 -14.78
CA ALA A 47 -22.97 -16.79 -15.81
C ALA A 47 -22.48 -18.11 -16.41
N LYS A 48 -23.39 -18.87 -17.02
CA LYS A 48 -23.06 -20.12 -17.73
C LYS A 48 -22.60 -19.90 -19.17
N GLU A 49 -22.73 -18.67 -19.66
CA GLU A 49 -22.39 -18.27 -21.02
C GLU A 49 -21.35 -17.13 -20.99
N PRO A 50 -20.52 -17.00 -22.04
CA PRO A 50 -19.53 -15.95 -22.13
C PRO A 50 -20.16 -14.58 -22.42
N PHE A 51 -19.51 -13.51 -21.97
CA PHE A 51 -19.91 -12.12 -22.23
C PHE A 51 -19.15 -11.55 -23.43
N PRO A 52 -19.78 -11.37 -24.60
CA PRO A 52 -19.15 -10.75 -25.75
C PRO A 52 -19.02 -9.23 -25.52
N VAL A 53 -17.79 -8.71 -25.55
CA VAL A 53 -17.51 -7.29 -25.35
C VAL A 53 -16.55 -6.79 -26.44
N GLU A 54 -16.89 -5.68 -27.07
CA GLU A 54 -16.02 -5.01 -28.04
C GLU A 54 -14.93 -4.19 -27.30
N LEU A 55 -13.67 -4.57 -27.49
CA LEU A 55 -12.53 -3.91 -26.88
C LEU A 55 -11.84 -2.99 -27.89
N LYS A 56 -11.44 -1.79 -27.43
CA LYS A 56 -10.70 -0.83 -28.25
C LYS A 56 -9.21 -0.88 -27.91
N ALA A 57 -8.37 -0.81 -28.93
CA ALA A 57 -6.92 -0.78 -28.76
C ALA A 57 -6.47 0.42 -27.88
N GLY A 58 -5.46 0.19 -27.05
CA GLY A 58 -4.93 1.21 -26.14
C GLY A 58 -5.76 1.46 -24.88
N LYS A 59 -6.82 0.68 -24.63
CA LYS A 59 -7.62 0.76 -23.40
C LYS A 59 -7.31 -0.39 -22.45
N THR A 60 -7.22 -0.08 -21.16
CA THR A 60 -7.09 -1.07 -20.09
C THR A 60 -8.47 -1.40 -19.54
N TYR A 61 -8.82 -2.69 -19.55
CA TYR A 61 -10.08 -3.19 -19.02
C TYR A 61 -9.83 -4.03 -17.77
N GLY A 62 -10.65 -3.82 -16.74
CA GLY A 62 -10.63 -4.64 -15.54
C GLY A 62 -11.52 -5.87 -15.74
N TRP A 63 -10.94 -7.07 -15.59
CA TRP A 63 -11.69 -8.33 -15.61
C TRP A 63 -11.99 -8.82 -14.19
N CYS A 64 -13.24 -9.19 -13.92
CA CYS A 64 -13.62 -9.74 -12.63
C CYS A 64 -13.23 -11.22 -12.54
N ALA A 65 -12.28 -11.55 -11.67
CA ALA A 65 -11.86 -12.94 -11.45
C ALA A 65 -12.68 -13.69 -10.36
N CYS A 66 -13.43 -12.97 -9.52
CA CYS A 66 -14.16 -13.56 -8.39
C CYS A 66 -15.63 -13.91 -8.70
N GLY A 67 -16.19 -13.38 -9.78
CA GLY A 67 -17.57 -13.67 -10.21
C GLY A 67 -18.68 -13.00 -9.37
N HIS A 68 -18.34 -12.16 -8.40
CA HIS A 68 -19.32 -11.45 -7.56
C HIS A 68 -19.81 -10.12 -8.17
N ASN A 69 -19.23 -9.67 -9.28
CA ASN A 69 -19.65 -8.44 -9.94
C ASN A 69 -20.96 -8.68 -10.70
N LYS A 70 -21.97 -7.84 -10.45
CA LYS A 70 -23.27 -7.89 -11.13
C LYS A 70 -23.24 -7.32 -12.56
N ARG A 71 -22.15 -6.64 -12.94
CA ARG A 71 -21.96 -6.00 -14.26
C ARG A 71 -20.77 -6.63 -15.00
N GLN A 72 -20.77 -7.96 -15.08
CA GLN A 72 -19.78 -8.69 -15.86
C GLN A 72 -20.13 -8.67 -17.35
#